data_AF-A0A091C837-F1
#
_entry.id   AF-A0A091C837-F1
#
_cell.length_a   1.000
_cell.length_b   1.000
_cell.length_c   1.000
_cell.angle_alpha   90.00
_cell.angle_beta   90.00
_cell.angle_gamma   90.00
#
_symmetry.space_group_name_H-M   'P 1'
#
loop_
_entity.id
_entity.type
_entity.pdbx_description
1 polymer ?
#
loop_
_entity_poly.entity_id
_entity_poly.type
_entity_poly.pdbx_seq_one_letter_code
_entity_poly.pdbx_strand_id
1 'polypeptide(L)'
;MKKESPPQIKVDVIGHSSLSKNNIILVLYIGLSVSLFFWKQLVSIQETALWTISLFFVFFMLLNYVLNPWTMSISSLAHLSKPSVKTIFKDVVYKKANNNQQNNSSFSIPLYPLAKGKIKNIEEVDNKLYSEKSLGDGFAVTPVEGKVHSPINGRIVSLFPTKHAIGIKDENNIEYLLHMGIDTVALNGHGFHSFVELNQKVEAGDVLTEIDLDYIQEKHKTTDIIFIALSQEQIESIEIDKEKGVALHESVGKIVLK
;
A
#
# COMPACT_ATOMS: atom_id res chain seq x y z
N MET A 1 67.41 -9.41 67.48
CA MET A 1 67.79 -8.03 67.10
C MET A 1 68.92 -8.09 66.08
N LYS A 2 68.61 -7.90 64.79
CA LYS A 2 69.23 -6.92 63.87
C LYS A 2 68.79 -7.27 62.44
N LYS A 3 68.03 -6.35 61.83
CA LYS A 3 67.71 -6.32 60.40
C LYS A 3 68.99 -6.01 59.64
N GLU A 4 69.36 -6.85 58.68
CA GLU A 4 70.29 -6.48 57.62
C GLU A 4 69.48 -6.01 56.41
N SER A 5 69.77 -4.81 55.94
CA SER A 5 69.16 -4.17 54.77
C SER A 5 69.84 -4.67 53.49
N PRO A 6 69.09 -4.99 52.41
CA PRO A 6 69.66 -5.48 51.16
C PRO A 6 70.30 -4.36 50.32
N PRO A 7 71.23 -4.69 49.42
CA PRO A 7 72.09 -3.73 48.73
C PRO A 7 71.34 -2.92 47.66
N GLN A 8 71.65 -1.64 47.57
CA GLN A 8 71.11 -0.72 46.56
C GLN A 8 71.81 -0.94 45.21
N ILE A 9 71.08 -1.44 44.22
CA ILE A 9 71.55 -1.53 42.84
C ILE A 9 71.34 -0.15 42.19
N LYS A 10 72.44 0.54 41.88
CA LYS A 10 72.43 1.75 41.06
C LYS A 10 72.10 1.35 39.63
N VAL A 11 70.89 1.66 39.17
CA VAL A 11 70.51 1.51 37.76
C VAL A 11 71.00 2.76 37.04
N ASP A 12 72.10 2.66 36.31
CA ASP A 12 72.51 3.67 35.34
C ASP A 12 71.48 3.69 34.21
N VAL A 13 70.77 4.81 34.07
CA VAL A 13 69.88 5.06 32.95
C VAL A 13 70.76 5.43 31.75
N ILE A 14 71.16 4.41 30.99
CA ILE A 14 71.79 4.57 29.68
C ILE A 14 70.75 5.19 28.74
N GLY A 15 71.11 6.32 28.13
CA GLY A 15 70.22 7.17 27.36
C GLY A 15 69.96 6.74 25.91
N HIS A 16 69.64 7.77 25.12
CA HIS A 16 69.23 7.80 23.70
C HIS A 16 67.71 7.61 23.50
N SER A 17 67.00 8.49 22.79
CA SER A 17 67.42 9.42 21.75
C SER A 17 66.46 10.60 21.69
N SER A 18 67.01 11.80 21.52
CA SER A 18 66.27 12.92 20.97
C SER A 18 65.69 12.49 19.63
N LEU A 19 64.38 12.21 19.57
CA LEU A 19 63.69 12.31 18.30
C LEU A 19 63.90 13.75 17.84
N SER A 20 64.80 13.93 16.88
CA SER A 20 65.10 15.25 16.35
C SER A 20 63.78 15.83 15.83
N LYS A 21 63.57 17.13 16.03
CA LYS A 21 62.35 17.83 15.57
C LYS A 21 62.02 17.51 14.10
N ASN A 22 63.04 17.16 13.31
CA ASN A 22 62.94 16.72 11.92
C ASN A 22 62.13 15.42 11.74
N ASN A 23 62.23 14.46 12.67
CA ASN A 23 61.44 13.21 12.60
C ASN A 23 59.95 13.46 12.88
N ILE A 24 59.63 14.41 13.77
CA ILE A 24 58.24 14.79 14.06
C ILE A 24 57.63 15.53 12.86
N ILE A 25 58.38 16.45 12.25
CA ILE A 25 57.96 17.16 11.03
C ILE A 25 57.72 16.16 9.88
N LEU A 26 58.58 15.14 9.73
CA LEU A 26 58.43 14.11 8.71
C LEU A 26 57.15 13.29 8.91
N VAL A 27 56.85 12.88 10.15
CA VAL A 27 55.62 12.12 10.47
C VAL A 27 54.36 12.96 10.21
N LEU A 28 54.37 14.24 10.58
CA LEU A 28 53.26 15.16 10.31
C LEU A 28 53.07 15.38 8.80
N TYR A 29 54.15 15.53 8.04
CA TYR A 29 54.08 15.69 6.59
C TYR A 29 53.53 14.44 5.89
N ILE A 30 53.94 13.24 6.33
CA ILE A 30 53.41 11.97 5.82
C ILE A 30 51.92 11.86 6.15
N GLY A 31 51.52 12.16 7.40
CA GLY A 31 50.10 12.12 7.81
C GLY A 31 49.22 13.07 7.00
N LEU A 32 49.67 14.30 6.76
CA LEU A 32 48.96 15.28 5.94
C LEU A 32 48.87 14.82 4.47
N SER A 33 49.96 14.30 3.93
CA SER A 33 50.01 13.81 2.54
C SER A 33 49.07 12.63 2.31
N VAL A 34 49.02 11.69 3.26
CA VAL A 34 48.09 10.54 3.22
C VAL A 34 46.64 11.00 3.32
N SER A 35 46.33 11.93 4.23
CA SER A 35 44.97 12.49 4.36
C SER A 35 44.51 13.21 3.08
N LEU A 36 45.38 14.02 2.46
CA LEU A 36 45.09 14.69 1.19
C LEU A 36 44.89 13.71 0.03
N PHE A 37 45.64 12.60 0.01
CA PHE A 37 45.47 11.55 -0.98
C PHE A 37 44.09 10.87 -0.87
N PHE A 38 43.69 10.48 0.34
CA PHE A 38 42.36 9.91 0.58
C PHE A 38 41.24 10.92 0.30
N TRP A 39 41.43 12.20 0.62
CA TRP A 39 40.47 13.26 0.31
C TRP A 39 40.28 13.42 -1.20
N LYS A 40 41.36 13.42 -1.99
CA LYS A 40 41.28 13.45 -3.45
C LYS A 40 40.57 12.24 -4.03
N GLN A 41 40.81 11.05 -3.48
CA GLN A 41 40.11 9.83 -3.88
C GLN A 41 38.61 9.92 -3.58
N LEU A 42 38.23 10.47 -2.41
CA LEU A 42 36.83 10.61 -1.99
C LEU A 42 36.05 11.61 -2.87
N VAL A 43 36.67 12.76 -3.17
CA VAL A 43 36.09 13.79 -4.06
C VAL A 43 35.89 13.24 -5.48
N SER A 44 36.87 12.49 -5.99
CA SER A 44 36.76 11.84 -7.31
C SER A 44 35.61 10.82 -7.37
N ILE A 45 35.38 10.07 -6.28
CA ILE A 45 34.26 9.11 -6.18
C ILE A 45 32.91 9.86 -6.18
N GLN A 46 32.79 10.98 -5.47
CA GLN A 46 31.54 11.76 -5.45
C GLN A 46 31.23 12.40 -6.81
N GLU A 47 32.24 12.92 -7.52
CA GLU A 47 32.05 13.48 -8.85
C GLU A 47 31.64 12.39 -9.86
N THR A 48 32.32 11.25 -9.87
CA THR A 48 31.96 10.13 -10.77
C THR A 48 30.57 9.57 -10.47
N ALA A 49 30.12 9.57 -9.21
CA ALA A 49 28.75 9.20 -8.84
C ALA A 49 27.71 10.19 -9.41
N LEU A 50 27.98 11.50 -9.34
CA LEU A 50 27.06 12.50 -9.89
C LEU A 50 26.95 12.42 -11.42
N TRP A 51 28.06 12.22 -12.12
CA TRP A 51 28.05 12.04 -13.58
C TRP A 51 27.33 10.76 -13.98
N THR A 52 27.52 9.65 -13.28
CA THR A 52 26.85 8.38 -13.58
C THR A 52 25.34 8.44 -13.31
N ILE A 53 24.91 9.10 -12.24
CA ILE A 53 23.49 9.35 -11.95
C ILE A 53 22.86 10.25 -13.03
N SER A 54 23.54 11.33 -13.42
CA SER A 54 23.07 12.19 -14.53
C SER A 54 22.99 11.44 -15.85
N LEU A 55 23.98 10.59 -16.16
CA LEU A 55 23.98 9.78 -17.37
C LEU A 55 22.85 8.76 -17.36
N PHE A 56 22.58 8.14 -16.20
CA PHE A 56 21.44 7.23 -16.01
C PHE A 56 20.10 7.95 -16.15
N PHE A 57 19.96 9.16 -15.62
CA PHE A 57 18.74 9.96 -15.75
C PHE A 57 18.47 10.38 -17.19
N VAL A 58 19.50 10.83 -17.91
CA VAL A 58 19.41 11.16 -19.34
C VAL A 58 19.11 9.92 -20.18
N PHE A 59 19.76 8.79 -19.87
CA PHE A 59 19.48 7.51 -20.52
C PHE A 59 18.04 7.04 -20.26
N PHE A 60 17.55 7.14 -19.02
CA PHE A 60 16.17 6.82 -18.67
C PHE A 60 15.17 7.73 -19.40
N MET A 61 15.47 9.03 -19.52
CA MET A 61 14.62 9.97 -20.25
C MET A 61 14.60 9.67 -21.75
N LEU A 62 15.75 9.33 -22.35
CA LEU A 62 15.87 8.89 -23.75
C LEU A 62 15.20 7.55 -23.99
N LEU A 63 15.32 6.61 -23.06
CA LEU A 63 14.66 5.31 -23.12
C LEU A 63 13.13 5.50 -23.12
N ASN A 64 12.61 6.34 -22.23
CA ASN A 64 11.20 6.71 -22.25
C ASN A 64 10.82 7.44 -23.55
N TYR A 65 11.66 8.33 -24.08
CA TYR A 65 11.37 9.06 -25.33
C TYR A 65 11.38 8.16 -26.58
N VAL A 66 12.21 7.12 -26.62
CA VAL A 66 12.32 6.14 -27.72
C VAL A 66 11.30 5.01 -27.59
N LEU A 67 10.85 4.69 -26.36
CA LEU A 67 9.76 3.72 -26.12
C LEU A 67 8.35 4.36 -26.20
N ASN A 68 8.22 5.66 -25.92
CA ASN A 68 6.94 6.40 -26.03
C ASN A 68 6.39 6.69 -27.44
N PRO A 69 7.05 6.39 -28.58
CA PRO A 69 6.38 6.36 -29.89
C PRO A 69 5.54 5.10 -30.10
N TRP A 70 5.69 4.05 -29.26
CA TRP A 70 4.91 2.80 -29.34
C TRP A 70 3.72 2.73 -28.36
N THR A 71 3.60 3.67 -27.42
CA THR A 71 2.46 3.73 -26.48
C THR A 71 1.20 4.33 -27.13
N MET A 72 1.32 4.92 -28.32
CA MET A 72 0.19 5.35 -29.16
C MET A 72 -0.23 4.29 -30.19
N SER A 73 -0.22 2.99 -29.85
CA SER A 73 -0.97 1.96 -30.61
C SER A 73 -1.14 0.64 -29.83
N ILE A 74 -1.49 0.72 -28.54
CA ILE A 74 -1.97 -0.48 -27.80
C ILE A 74 -3.46 -0.33 -27.42
N SER A 75 -4.04 0.87 -27.50
CA SER A 75 -5.50 1.05 -27.41
C SER A 75 -6.28 0.40 -28.57
N SER A 76 -5.61 0.05 -29.68
CA SER A 76 -6.20 -0.66 -30.81
C SER A 76 -6.14 -2.19 -30.69
N LEU A 77 -5.30 -2.74 -29.79
CA LEU A 77 -5.13 -4.19 -29.62
C LEU A 77 -5.82 -4.78 -28.37
N ALA A 78 -6.65 -3.99 -27.68
CA ALA A 78 -7.61 -4.50 -26.68
C ALA A 78 -8.99 -4.85 -27.29
N HIS A 79 -9.15 -4.73 -28.62
CA HIS A 79 -10.39 -5.08 -29.33
C HIS A 79 -10.46 -6.53 -29.83
N LEU A 80 -9.41 -7.35 -29.64
CA LEU A 80 -9.44 -8.77 -30.02
C LEU A 80 -8.96 -9.68 -28.90
N SER A 81 -9.89 -10.04 -28.00
CA SER A 81 -10.09 -11.41 -27.47
C SER A 81 -10.76 -11.40 -26.09
N LYS A 82 -12.09 -11.25 -26.07
CA LYS A 82 -12.92 -12.00 -25.11
C LYS A 82 -14.14 -12.53 -25.86
N PRO A 83 -14.30 -13.85 -26.01
CA PRO A 83 -15.45 -14.43 -26.67
C PRO A 83 -16.69 -14.30 -25.78
N SER A 84 -17.80 -13.86 -26.40
CA SER A 84 -19.19 -14.20 -26.11
C SER A 84 -19.66 -14.33 -24.64
N VAL A 85 -19.82 -13.19 -23.94
CA VAL A 85 -20.70 -13.09 -22.74
C VAL A 85 -21.80 -12.03 -22.95
N LYS A 86 -21.68 -11.16 -23.95
CA LYS A 86 -22.58 -10.03 -24.22
C LYS A 86 -24.00 -10.44 -24.64
N THR A 87 -24.20 -11.67 -25.13
CA THR A 87 -25.50 -12.13 -25.61
C THR A 87 -26.36 -12.73 -24.50
N ILE A 88 -25.76 -13.36 -23.48
CA ILE A 88 -26.51 -14.00 -22.38
C ILE A 88 -27.02 -12.94 -21.38
N PHE A 89 -26.24 -11.90 -21.11
CA PHE A 89 -26.64 -10.84 -20.15
C PHE A 89 -27.65 -9.84 -20.72
N LYS A 90 -27.73 -9.69 -22.04
CA LYS A 90 -28.75 -8.82 -22.65
C LYS A 90 -30.15 -9.38 -22.43
N ASP A 91 -30.32 -10.70 -22.51
CA ASP A 91 -31.65 -11.33 -22.39
C ASP A 91 -32.15 -11.38 -20.94
N VAL A 92 -31.26 -11.40 -19.95
CA VAL A 92 -31.64 -11.32 -18.52
C VAL A 92 -32.03 -9.89 -18.12
N VAL A 93 -31.31 -8.88 -18.64
CA VAL A 93 -31.61 -7.47 -18.34
C VAL A 93 -32.85 -6.97 -19.10
N TYR A 94 -33.10 -7.45 -20.33
CA TYR A 94 -34.26 -7.02 -21.12
C TYR A 94 -35.58 -7.70 -20.72
N LYS A 95 -35.55 -8.86 -20.06
CA LYS A 95 -36.77 -9.59 -19.66
C LYS A 95 -37.47 -9.02 -18.42
N LYS A 96 -36.84 -8.09 -17.69
CA LYS A 96 -37.47 -7.37 -16.55
C LYS A 96 -38.17 -6.06 -16.96
N ALA A 97 -38.11 -5.66 -18.23
CA ALA A 97 -38.72 -4.42 -18.71
C ALA A 97 -40.19 -4.53 -19.15
N ASN A 98 -40.80 -5.73 -19.10
CA ASN A 98 -42.17 -5.96 -19.60
C ASN A 98 -43.10 -6.63 -18.58
N ASN A 99 -43.04 -6.20 -17.32
CA ASN A 99 -44.14 -6.38 -16.39
C ASN A 99 -44.48 -5.03 -15.77
N ASN A 100 -45.61 -4.48 -16.21
CA ASN A 100 -46.28 -3.35 -15.60
C ASN A 100 -46.59 -3.65 -14.13
N GLN A 101 -45.83 -3.04 -13.22
CA GLN A 101 -46.32 -2.64 -11.91
C GLN A 101 -45.76 -1.25 -11.60
N GLN A 102 -46.65 -0.27 -11.51
CA GLN A 102 -46.40 0.95 -10.77
C GLN A 102 -45.98 0.56 -9.35
N ASN A 103 -44.72 0.77 -9.00
CA ASN A 103 -44.23 0.70 -7.63
C ASN A 103 -43.19 1.81 -7.49
N ASN A 104 -43.28 2.60 -6.42
CA ASN A 104 -42.25 3.56 -6.01
C ASN A 104 -40.88 2.87 -6.08
N SER A 105 -40.10 3.13 -7.12
CA SER A 105 -38.87 2.41 -7.37
C SER A 105 -37.75 3.07 -6.57
N SER A 106 -37.57 2.64 -5.33
CA SER A 106 -36.36 2.93 -4.56
C SER A 106 -35.15 2.48 -5.40
N PHE A 107 -34.26 3.43 -5.70
CA PHE A 107 -33.06 3.15 -6.48
C PHE A 107 -32.13 2.28 -5.62
N SER A 108 -31.68 1.14 -6.15
CA SER A 108 -30.83 0.22 -5.40
C SER A 108 -29.56 -0.13 -6.16
N ILE A 109 -28.44 -0.16 -5.44
CA ILE A 109 -27.10 -0.47 -5.96
C ILE A 109 -26.72 -1.87 -5.46
N PRO A 110 -26.43 -2.84 -6.34
CA PRO A 110 -25.99 -4.16 -5.90
C PRO A 110 -24.58 -4.11 -5.31
N LEU A 111 -24.36 -4.89 -4.24
CA LEU A 111 -23.06 -5.05 -3.60
C LEU A 111 -22.46 -6.41 -3.92
N TYR A 112 -21.16 -6.40 -4.23
CA TYR A 112 -20.36 -7.59 -4.48
C TYR A 112 -19.39 -7.86 -3.31
N PRO A 113 -18.88 -9.09 -3.18
CA PRO A 113 -17.91 -9.46 -2.16
C PRO A 113 -16.67 -8.58 -2.10
N LEU A 114 -16.24 -8.21 -0.90
CA LEU A 114 -14.95 -7.55 -0.67
C LEU A 114 -13.77 -8.53 -0.76
N ALA A 115 -13.97 -9.75 -0.29
CA ALA A 115 -12.98 -10.83 -0.29
C ALA A 115 -13.74 -12.14 -0.05
N LYS A 116 -13.15 -13.27 -0.40
CA LYS A 116 -13.68 -14.56 0.04
C LYS A 116 -13.57 -14.64 1.56
N GLY A 117 -14.65 -15.02 2.24
CA GLY A 117 -14.65 -15.07 3.69
C GLY A 117 -16.04 -15.12 4.33
N LYS A 118 -16.13 -14.72 5.60
CA LYS A 118 -17.39 -14.62 6.34
C LYS A 118 -17.84 -13.17 6.42
N ILE A 119 -19.08 -12.91 6.01
CA ILE A 119 -19.70 -11.59 6.14
C ILE A 119 -20.14 -11.37 7.59
N LYS A 120 -19.92 -10.15 8.09
CA LYS A 120 -20.33 -9.65 9.40
C LYS A 120 -21.14 -8.37 9.23
N ASN A 121 -22.12 -8.16 10.11
CA ASN A 121 -22.71 -6.83 10.24
C ASN A 121 -21.65 -5.85 10.77
N ILE A 122 -21.78 -4.57 10.43
CA ILE A 122 -20.87 -3.54 10.95
C ILE A 122 -20.88 -3.47 12.48
N GLU A 123 -22.01 -3.81 13.11
CA GLU A 123 -22.19 -3.88 14.57
C GLU A 123 -21.38 -5.01 15.24
N GLU A 124 -20.97 -6.04 14.47
CA GLU A 124 -20.17 -7.17 14.96
C GLU A 124 -18.66 -6.93 14.85
N VAL A 125 -18.25 -5.76 14.34
CA VAL A 125 -16.83 -5.39 14.23
C VAL A 125 -16.29 -5.03 15.62
N ASP A 126 -15.11 -5.57 15.97
CA ASP A 126 -14.44 -5.36 17.26
C ASP A 126 -13.80 -3.95 17.39
N ASN A 127 -14.52 -2.90 16.99
CA ASN A 127 -14.10 -1.52 17.17
C ASN A 127 -15.33 -0.60 17.23
N LYS A 128 -15.41 0.15 18.34
CA LYS A 128 -16.52 1.03 18.70
C LYS A 128 -16.86 2.06 17.62
N LEU A 129 -15.86 2.61 16.93
CA LEU A 129 -16.06 3.63 15.90
C LEU A 129 -16.89 3.09 14.72
N TYR A 130 -16.69 1.80 14.38
CA TYR A 130 -17.42 1.12 13.31
C TYR A 130 -18.73 0.53 13.81
N SER A 131 -18.70 -0.17 14.96
CA SER A 131 -19.89 -0.85 15.50
C SER A 131 -21.02 0.11 15.87
N GLU A 132 -20.70 1.36 16.25
CA GLU A 132 -21.69 2.41 16.52
C GLU A 132 -22.14 3.17 15.26
N LYS A 133 -21.66 2.79 14.06
CA LYS A 133 -21.97 3.45 12.78
C LYS A 133 -21.67 4.95 12.75
N SER A 134 -20.76 5.41 13.61
CA SER A 134 -20.42 6.83 13.76
C SER A 134 -19.88 7.47 12.47
N LEU A 135 -19.21 6.69 11.61
CA LEU A 135 -18.68 7.16 10.33
C LEU A 135 -19.63 6.92 9.14
N GLY A 136 -20.57 5.99 9.26
CA GLY A 136 -21.27 5.40 8.12
C GLY A 136 -21.92 4.07 8.47
N ASP A 137 -23.00 3.74 7.76
CA ASP A 137 -23.50 2.36 7.75
C ASP A 137 -22.69 1.52 6.75
N GLY A 138 -22.69 0.20 6.92
CA GLY A 138 -21.87 -0.67 6.10
C GLY A 138 -21.87 -2.13 6.55
N PHE A 139 -20.81 -2.83 6.19
CA PHE A 139 -20.58 -4.22 6.58
C PHE A 139 -19.09 -4.53 6.64
N ALA A 140 -18.76 -5.68 7.23
CA ALA A 140 -17.40 -6.17 7.27
C ALA A 140 -17.31 -7.60 6.74
N VAL A 141 -16.13 -7.99 6.29
CA VAL A 141 -15.82 -9.35 5.87
C VAL A 141 -14.55 -9.79 6.60
N THR A 142 -14.60 -10.94 7.26
CA THR A 142 -13.40 -11.62 7.73
C THR A 142 -12.84 -12.44 6.56
N PRO A 143 -11.73 -12.00 5.93
CA PRO A 143 -11.18 -12.67 4.76
C PRO A 143 -10.58 -14.02 5.13
N VAL A 144 -10.69 -14.98 4.21
CA VAL A 144 -9.89 -16.22 4.23
C VAL A 144 -8.72 -16.16 3.25
N GLU A 145 -8.70 -15.16 2.36
CA GLU A 145 -7.62 -14.92 1.40
C GLU A 145 -7.28 -13.43 1.34
N GLY A 146 -6.05 -13.11 0.96
CA GLY A 146 -5.55 -11.73 0.97
C GLY A 146 -6.06 -10.83 -0.15
N LYS A 147 -6.90 -11.31 -1.07
CA LYS A 147 -7.35 -10.51 -2.22
C LYS A 147 -8.58 -9.68 -1.86
N VAL A 148 -8.44 -8.37 -2.03
CA VAL A 148 -9.50 -7.40 -1.77
C VAL A 148 -10.04 -6.86 -3.09
N HIS A 149 -11.35 -6.95 -3.27
CA HIS A 149 -12.07 -6.62 -4.48
C HIS A 149 -13.00 -5.41 -4.28
N SER A 150 -13.34 -4.73 -5.37
CA SER A 150 -14.31 -3.64 -5.35
C SER A 150 -15.74 -4.20 -5.20
N PRO A 151 -16.54 -3.74 -4.23
CA PRO A 151 -17.93 -4.17 -4.08
C PRO A 151 -18.90 -3.47 -5.05
N ILE A 152 -18.46 -2.39 -5.69
CA ILE A 152 -19.27 -1.51 -6.53
C ILE A 152 -18.47 -0.99 -7.72
N ASN A 153 -19.17 -0.44 -8.71
CA ASN A 153 -18.55 0.35 -9.76
C ASN A 153 -18.28 1.76 -9.25
N GLY A 154 -17.16 2.35 -9.64
CA GLY A 154 -16.85 3.72 -9.25
C GLY A 154 -15.48 4.21 -9.69
N ARG A 155 -15.03 5.27 -9.02
CA ARG A 155 -13.71 5.86 -9.18
C ARG A 155 -12.99 5.91 -7.85
N ILE A 156 -11.71 5.60 -7.85
CA ILE A 156 -10.83 5.79 -6.70
C ILE A 156 -10.63 7.29 -6.47
N VAL A 157 -11.18 7.82 -5.39
CA VAL A 157 -11.09 9.25 -5.02
C VAL A 157 -10.11 9.52 -3.88
N SER A 158 -9.74 8.48 -3.14
CA SER A 158 -8.73 8.58 -2.08
C SER A 158 -7.91 7.30 -2.00
N LEU A 159 -6.59 7.46 -1.90
CA LEU A 159 -5.65 6.38 -1.59
C LEU A 159 -4.78 6.84 -0.43
N PHE A 160 -4.81 6.07 0.66
CA PHE A 160 -4.03 6.40 1.84
C PHE A 160 -2.56 6.03 1.61
N PRO A 161 -1.58 6.82 2.10
CA PRO A 161 -0.15 6.55 1.88
C PRO A 161 0.31 5.16 2.35
N THR A 162 -0.29 4.66 3.44
CA THR A 162 -0.03 3.33 3.99
C THR A 162 -0.89 2.23 3.36
N LYS A 163 -1.68 2.53 2.31
CA LYS A 163 -2.47 1.58 1.50
C LYS A 163 -3.50 0.72 2.26
N HIS A 164 -3.70 0.97 3.55
CA HIS A 164 -4.66 0.29 4.42
C HIS A 164 -6.12 0.73 4.19
N ALA A 165 -6.35 1.81 3.45
CA ALA A 165 -7.69 2.28 3.14
C ALA A 165 -7.79 2.87 1.73
N ILE A 166 -8.96 2.75 1.12
CA ILE A 166 -9.30 3.19 -0.24
C ILE A 166 -10.66 3.87 -0.21
N GLY A 167 -10.74 5.07 -0.77
CA GLY A 167 -12.00 5.78 -0.99
C GLY A 167 -12.50 5.56 -2.41
N ILE A 168 -13.75 5.11 -2.56
CA ILE A 168 -14.42 4.87 -3.85
C ILE A 168 -15.63 5.79 -3.93
N LYS A 169 -15.81 6.46 -5.07
CA LYS A 169 -16.99 7.27 -5.36
C LYS A 169 -17.75 6.66 -6.52
N ASP A 170 -19.04 6.42 -6.35
CA ASP A 170 -19.89 5.87 -7.41
C ASP A 170 -20.41 6.96 -8.37
N GLU A 171 -21.23 6.56 -9.34
CA GLU A 171 -21.85 7.46 -10.29
C GLU A 171 -22.95 8.35 -9.66
N ASN A 172 -23.49 7.96 -8.50
CA ASN A 172 -24.47 8.72 -7.73
C ASN A 172 -23.82 9.73 -6.79
N ASN A 173 -22.50 9.91 -6.86
CA ASN A 173 -21.70 10.77 -5.98
C ASN A 173 -21.67 10.33 -4.50
N ILE A 174 -21.99 9.08 -4.21
CA ILE A 174 -21.86 8.50 -2.88
C ILE A 174 -20.41 8.08 -2.68
N GLU A 175 -19.85 8.48 -1.54
CA GLU A 175 -18.49 8.16 -1.16
C GLU A 175 -18.46 7.00 -0.18
N TYR A 176 -17.62 6.03 -0.49
CA TYR A 176 -17.44 4.80 0.27
C TYR A 176 -16.00 4.71 0.73
N LEU A 177 -15.80 4.20 1.95
CA LEU A 177 -14.49 3.90 2.48
C LEU A 177 -14.35 2.39 2.66
N LEU A 178 -13.33 1.84 2.02
CA LEU A 178 -12.86 0.49 2.22
C LEU A 178 -11.63 0.53 3.13
N HIS A 179 -11.75 -0.02 4.33
CA HIS A 179 -10.68 -0.05 5.33
C HIS A 179 -10.26 -1.49 5.58
N MET A 180 -8.98 -1.80 5.41
CA MET A 180 -8.43 -3.16 5.48
C MET A 180 -7.76 -3.37 6.83
N GLY A 181 -8.42 -4.16 7.68
CA GLY A 181 -8.02 -4.43 9.06
C GLY A 181 -8.40 -3.32 10.04
N ILE A 182 -8.02 -3.47 11.30
CA ILE A 182 -8.21 -2.46 12.35
C ILE A 182 -6.84 -2.05 12.91
N ASP A 183 -6.62 -0.75 13.06
CA ASP A 183 -5.35 -0.15 13.49
C ASP A 183 -4.13 -0.53 12.62
N THR A 184 -4.39 -0.86 11.35
CA THR A 184 -3.37 -1.27 10.37
C THR A 184 -2.57 -0.11 9.79
N VAL A 185 -3.01 1.14 10.01
CA VAL A 185 -2.21 2.34 9.71
C VAL A 185 -0.83 2.30 10.37
N ALA A 186 -0.72 1.70 11.56
CA ALA A 186 0.53 1.54 12.30
C ALA A 186 1.54 0.62 11.62
N LEU A 187 1.11 -0.17 10.62
CA LEU A 187 1.98 -1.05 9.84
C LEU A 187 2.75 -0.30 8.75
N ASN A 188 2.55 1.01 8.59
CA ASN A 188 3.29 1.88 7.66
C ASN A 188 3.30 1.37 6.21
N GLY A 189 2.24 0.66 5.79
CA GLY A 189 2.11 0.07 4.45
C GLY A 189 2.79 -1.28 4.25
N HIS A 190 3.42 -1.84 5.26
CA HIS A 190 3.91 -3.23 5.21
C HIS A 190 2.74 -4.22 5.24
N GLY A 191 2.78 -5.22 4.37
CA GLY A 191 1.71 -6.19 4.21
C GLY A 191 0.56 -5.73 3.30
N PHE A 192 0.70 -4.59 2.60
CA PHE A 192 -0.30 -4.09 1.66
C PHE A 192 0.31 -3.84 0.28
N HIS A 193 -0.27 -4.46 -0.75
CA HIS A 193 0.08 -4.24 -2.14
C HIS A 193 -1.14 -3.78 -2.93
N SER A 194 -1.23 -2.47 -3.19
CA SER A 194 -2.33 -1.90 -3.98
C SER A 194 -2.02 -1.99 -5.48
N PHE A 195 -3.03 -2.37 -6.27
CA PHE A 195 -2.98 -2.46 -7.73
C PHE A 195 -3.69 -1.29 -8.42
N VAL A 196 -4.19 -0.33 -7.65
CA VAL A 196 -4.98 0.78 -8.17
C VAL A 196 -4.31 2.12 -7.89
N GLU A 197 -4.62 3.08 -8.76
CA GLU A 197 -4.12 4.44 -8.69
C GLU A 197 -5.25 5.45 -8.44
N LEU A 198 -4.88 6.64 -7.96
CA LEU A 198 -5.83 7.72 -7.73
C LEU A 198 -6.50 8.12 -9.06
N ASN A 199 -7.80 8.39 -9.01
CA ASN A 199 -8.66 8.67 -10.17
C ASN A 199 -8.88 7.50 -11.14
N GLN A 200 -8.39 6.29 -10.85
CA GLN A 200 -8.69 5.10 -11.65
C GLN A 200 -10.18 4.75 -11.55
N LYS A 201 -10.78 4.33 -12.67
CA LYS A 201 -12.12 3.72 -12.68
C LYS A 201 -11.99 2.24 -12.34
N VAL A 202 -12.90 1.74 -11.51
CA VAL A 202 -12.97 0.35 -11.08
C VAL A 202 -14.38 -0.18 -11.26
N GLU A 203 -14.49 -1.43 -11.66
CA GLU A 203 -15.74 -2.18 -11.74
C GLU A 203 -15.87 -3.12 -10.54
N ALA A 204 -17.10 -3.49 -10.20
CA ALA A 204 -17.36 -4.46 -9.14
C ALA A 204 -16.70 -5.80 -9.47
N GLY A 205 -15.95 -6.34 -8.51
CA GLY A 205 -15.13 -7.54 -8.66
C GLY A 205 -13.67 -7.28 -9.05
N ASP A 206 -13.29 -6.05 -9.45
CA ASP A 206 -11.89 -5.73 -9.72
C ASP A 206 -11.03 -5.85 -8.46
N VAL A 207 -9.80 -6.37 -8.62
CA VAL A 207 -8.83 -6.47 -7.52
C VAL A 207 -8.28 -5.08 -7.22
N LEU A 208 -8.43 -4.63 -5.97
CA LEU A 208 -7.96 -3.32 -5.51
C LEU A 208 -6.61 -3.42 -4.82
N THR A 209 -6.49 -4.37 -3.89
CA THR A 209 -5.32 -4.56 -3.04
C THR A 209 -5.17 -6.03 -2.68
N GLU A 210 -3.93 -6.47 -2.51
CA GLU A 210 -3.58 -7.72 -1.86
C GLU A 210 -2.97 -7.44 -0.48
N ILE A 211 -3.47 -8.12 0.54
CA ILE A 211 -3.04 -8.00 1.93
C ILE A 211 -2.39 -9.29 2.41
N ASP A 212 -1.30 -9.16 3.14
CA ASP A 212 -0.63 -10.26 3.82
C ASP A 212 -1.32 -10.51 5.17
N LEU A 213 -2.25 -11.46 5.18
CA LEU A 213 -3.04 -11.80 6.36
C LEU A 213 -2.17 -12.33 7.50
N ASP A 214 -1.16 -13.13 7.19
CA ASP A 214 -0.25 -13.71 8.18
C ASP A 214 0.55 -12.61 8.86
N TYR A 215 1.12 -11.69 8.07
CA TYR A 215 1.84 -10.53 8.60
C TYR A 215 0.97 -9.66 9.51
N ILE A 216 -0.28 -9.39 9.12
CA ILE A 216 -1.20 -8.57 9.94
C ILE A 216 -1.52 -9.28 11.27
N GLN A 217 -1.74 -10.59 11.25
CA GLN A 217 -1.99 -11.40 12.45
C GLN A 217 -0.77 -11.49 13.37
N GLU A 218 0.44 -11.65 12.81
CA GLU A 218 1.70 -11.63 13.56
C GLU A 218 1.93 -10.32 14.31
N LYS A 219 1.38 -9.21 13.79
CA LYS A 219 1.42 -7.90 14.44
C LYS A 219 0.25 -7.65 15.40
N HIS A 220 -0.52 -8.69 15.72
CA HIS A 220 -1.68 -8.66 16.60
C HIS A 220 -2.73 -7.61 16.17
N LYS A 221 -2.97 -7.52 14.86
CA LYS A 221 -3.99 -6.64 14.27
C LYS A 221 -5.14 -7.46 13.71
N THR A 222 -6.33 -6.87 13.70
CA THR A 222 -7.53 -7.49 13.12
C THR A 222 -7.45 -7.41 11.60
N THR A 223 -7.83 -8.49 10.91
CA THR A 223 -7.79 -8.61 9.44
C THR A 223 -9.14 -8.31 8.77
N ASP A 224 -10.18 -7.97 9.53
CA ASP A 224 -11.50 -7.68 8.99
C ASP A 224 -11.44 -6.51 7.99
N ILE A 225 -12.01 -6.72 6.81
CA ILE A 225 -12.11 -5.71 5.76
C ILE A 225 -13.48 -5.05 5.92
N ILE A 226 -13.48 -3.75 6.14
CA ILE A 226 -14.67 -2.96 6.47
C ILE A 226 -15.01 -2.09 5.27
N PHE A 227 -16.27 -2.13 4.86
CA PHE A 227 -16.81 -1.24 3.84
C PHE A 227 -17.91 -0.39 4.47
N ILE A 228 -17.74 0.93 4.44
CA ILE A 228 -18.71 1.89 4.95
C ILE A 228 -19.08 2.91 3.88
N ALA A 229 -20.33 3.36 3.93
CA ALA A 229 -20.80 4.44 3.12
C ALA A 229 -20.83 5.74 3.93
N LEU A 230 -20.10 6.75 3.47
CA LEU A 230 -19.88 8.00 4.19
C LEU A 230 -21.05 8.99 4.02
N SER A 231 -21.82 8.87 2.94
CA SER A 231 -22.94 9.77 2.61
C SER A 231 -24.28 9.27 3.17
N GLN A 232 -24.40 9.17 4.51
CA GLN A 232 -25.60 8.62 5.20
C GLN A 232 -26.92 9.32 4.83
N GLU A 233 -26.87 10.60 4.47
CA GLU A 233 -28.06 11.37 4.11
C GLU A 233 -28.76 10.79 2.86
N GLN A 234 -28.00 10.24 1.92
CA GLN A 234 -28.49 9.71 0.64
C GLN A 234 -28.90 8.23 0.72
N ILE A 235 -28.56 7.55 1.81
CA ILE A 235 -28.76 6.11 1.99
C ILE A 235 -29.96 5.87 2.89
N GLU A 236 -30.91 5.07 2.41
CA GLU A 236 -32.06 4.62 3.16
C GLU A 236 -31.69 3.42 4.04
N SER A 237 -31.07 2.40 3.43
CA SER A 237 -30.63 1.19 4.13
C SER A 237 -29.55 0.43 3.36
N ILE A 238 -28.77 -0.38 4.07
CA ILE A 238 -27.84 -1.35 3.49
C ILE A 238 -28.31 -2.74 3.91
N GLU A 239 -28.76 -3.53 2.94
CA GLU A 239 -29.24 -4.89 3.16
C GLU A 239 -28.16 -5.89 2.71
N ILE A 240 -27.69 -6.73 3.63
CA ILE A 240 -26.65 -7.73 3.37
C ILE A 240 -27.19 -9.13 3.66
N ASP A 241 -26.94 -10.05 2.73
CA ASP A 241 -27.30 -11.46 2.84
C ASP A 241 -26.12 -12.26 3.42
N LYS A 242 -26.23 -12.62 4.70
CA LYS A 242 -25.17 -13.36 5.43
C LYS A 242 -25.07 -14.82 5.01
N GLU A 243 -26.11 -15.41 4.41
CA GLU A 243 -26.16 -16.85 4.13
C GLU A 243 -25.54 -17.23 2.78
N LYS A 244 -25.36 -16.25 1.89
CA LYS A 244 -24.64 -16.48 0.64
C LYS A 244 -23.14 -16.62 0.93
N GLY A 245 -22.68 -17.87 0.87
CA GLY A 245 -21.27 -18.20 0.84
C GLY A 245 -20.58 -17.37 -0.24
N VAL A 246 -19.52 -16.67 0.13
CA VAL A 246 -18.95 -15.56 -0.61
C VAL A 246 -18.20 -16.04 -1.86
N ALA A 247 -18.94 -16.41 -2.89
CA ALA A 247 -18.44 -16.56 -4.24
C ALA A 247 -18.36 -15.16 -4.87
N LEU A 248 -17.19 -14.79 -5.40
CA LEU A 248 -16.86 -13.46 -5.94
C LEU A 248 -17.82 -12.90 -7.00
N HIS A 249 -18.78 -13.71 -7.50
CA HIS A 249 -19.59 -13.42 -8.68
C HIS A 249 -21.09 -13.24 -8.34
N GLU A 250 -21.47 -13.40 -7.07
CA GLU A 250 -22.85 -13.23 -6.62
C GLU A 250 -23.00 -11.97 -5.78
N SER A 251 -24.11 -11.26 -5.94
CA SER A 251 -24.41 -10.10 -5.11
C SER A 251 -24.66 -10.54 -3.66
N VAL A 252 -23.88 -9.99 -2.73
CA VAL A 252 -23.97 -10.23 -1.29
C VAL A 252 -24.96 -9.29 -0.60
N GLY A 253 -25.48 -8.30 -1.32
CA GLY A 253 -26.41 -7.34 -0.77
C GLY A 253 -26.78 -6.25 -1.74
N LYS A 254 -27.43 -5.21 -1.21
CA LYS A 254 -27.78 -4.00 -1.94
C LYS A 254 -27.80 -2.79 -1.01
N ILE A 255 -27.49 -1.63 -1.56
CA ILE A 255 -27.69 -0.32 -0.94
C ILE A 255 -28.97 0.25 -1.51
N VAL A 256 -29.90 0.66 -0.65
CA VAL A 256 -31.13 1.36 -1.04
C VAL A 256 -30.91 2.85 -0.82
N LEU A 257 -31.11 3.65 -1.87
CA LEU A 257 -31.02 5.11 -1.83
C LEU A 257 -32.37 5.73 -1.49
N LYS A 258 -32.34 6.91 -0.83
CA LYS A 258 -33.52 7.72 -0.53
C LYS A 258 -34.07 8.45 -1.76
#